data_AF-A0A8S2G5K0-F1
#
_entry.id   AF-A0A8S2G5K0-F1
#
_cell.length_a   1.000
_cell.length_b   1.000
_cell.length_c   1.000
_cell.angle_alpha   90.00
_cell.angle_beta   90.00
_cell.angle_gamma   90.00
#
_symmetry.space_group_name_H-M   'P 1'
#
loop_
_entity.id
_entity.type
_entity.pdbx_description
1 polymer ?
#
loop_
_entity_poly.entity_id
_entity_poly.type
_entity_poly.pdbx_seq_one_letter_code
_entity_poly.pdbx_strand_id
1 'polypeptide(L)'
;MELTYHSIHYIDLIRSLLSPWEPTSIQCHTCRHISQPKLDSVRTHLSLSYADHDPSLYVTLHTNHFHRWGVKYADSYLKIEGDNGVLRAQMGLQLEYGDQKDQDHLELCTNDMNGRWVEIPLKGNRFPDSFLGPMASV
;
A
#
# COMPACT_ATOMS: atom_id res chain seq x y z
N MET A 1 8.45 -12.38 -10.96
CA MET A 1 7.19 -12.92 -10.41
C MET A 1 6.69 -11.92 -9.38
N GLU A 2 6.36 -10.70 -9.83
CA GLU A 2 6.03 -9.63 -8.90
C GLU A 2 4.67 -9.87 -8.24
N LEU A 3 3.65 -10.22 -9.04
CA LEU A 3 2.27 -10.28 -8.55
C LEU A 3 2.11 -11.29 -7.42
N THR A 4 2.69 -12.49 -7.61
CA THR A 4 2.57 -13.63 -6.70
C THR A 4 3.47 -13.55 -5.47
N TYR A 5 4.58 -12.81 -5.51
CA TYR A 5 5.50 -12.71 -4.37
C TYR A 5 5.41 -11.39 -3.61
N HIS A 6 4.96 -10.31 -4.23
CA HIS A 6 5.00 -8.98 -3.63
C HIS A 6 3.61 -8.36 -3.58
N SER A 7 2.94 -8.23 -4.74
CA SER A 7 1.61 -7.61 -4.76
C SER A 7 0.55 -8.38 -4.00
N ILE A 8 0.69 -9.70 -3.82
CA ILE A 8 -0.26 -10.52 -3.05
C ILE A 8 -0.52 -9.98 -1.65
N HIS A 9 0.50 -9.43 -0.98
CA HIS A 9 0.36 -8.86 0.36
C HIS A 9 -0.47 -7.57 0.36
N TYR A 10 -0.33 -6.74 -0.68
CA TYR A 10 -1.15 -5.53 -0.82
C TYR A 10 -2.58 -5.86 -1.23
N ILE A 11 -2.79 -6.89 -2.06
CA ILE A 11 -4.12 -7.36 -2.41
C ILE A 11 -4.83 -7.88 -1.16
N ASP A 12 -4.14 -8.64 -0.30
CA ASP A 12 -4.68 -9.11 0.98
C ASP A 12 -5.01 -7.95 1.92
N LEU A 13 -4.09 -6.98 2.05
CA LEU A 13 -4.34 -5.74 2.81
C LEU A 13 -5.60 -5.02 2.32
N ILE A 14 -5.73 -4.79 1.00
CA ILE A 14 -6.90 -4.14 0.40
C ILE A 14 -8.18 -4.91 0.72
N ARG A 15 -8.17 -6.24 0.56
CA ARG A 15 -9.32 -7.10 0.88
C ARG A 15 -9.66 -7.05 2.37
N SER A 16 -8.68 -7.01 3.26
CA SER A 16 -8.90 -6.90 4.69
C SER A 16 -9.55 -5.57 5.08
N LEU A 17 -9.14 -4.47 4.44
CA LEU A 17 -9.67 -3.12 4.69
C LEU A 17 -11.09 -2.94 4.15
N LEU A 18 -11.41 -3.59 3.04
CA LEU A 18 -12.71 -3.48 2.37
C LEU A 18 -13.65 -4.66 2.65
N SER A 19 -13.26 -5.56 3.54
CA SER A 19 -14.12 -6.67 3.99
C SER A 19 -15.41 -6.10 4.62
N PRO A 20 -16.60 -6.67 4.32
CA PRO A 20 -16.82 -7.97 3.68
C PRO A 20 -16.99 -7.93 2.15
N TRP A 21 -16.68 -6.82 1.50
CA TRP A 21 -16.92 -6.65 0.07
C TRP A 21 -15.80 -7.26 -0.78
N GLU A 22 -16.19 -7.81 -1.93
CA GLU A 22 -15.29 -8.37 -2.93
C GLU A 22 -15.27 -7.45 -4.16
N PRO A 23 -14.14 -7.36 -4.88
CA PRO A 23 -14.08 -6.55 -6.09
C PRO A 23 -14.96 -7.17 -7.18
N THR A 24 -15.86 -6.37 -7.74
CA THR A 24 -16.71 -6.71 -8.89
C THR A 24 -15.89 -6.92 -10.15
N SER A 25 -14.81 -6.15 -10.35
CA SER A 25 -13.93 -6.31 -11.51
C SER A 25 -12.49 -5.92 -11.22
N ILE A 26 -11.58 -6.51 -12.00
CA ILE A 26 -10.13 -6.36 -11.86
C ILE A 26 -9.52 -6.08 -13.23
N GLN A 27 -8.70 -5.05 -13.33
CA GLN A 27 -7.79 -4.84 -14.46
C GLN A 27 -6.36 -4.92 -13.95
N CYS A 28 -5.52 -5.70 -14.61
CA CYS A 28 -4.14 -5.92 -14.17
C CYS A 28 -3.20 -5.92 -15.38
N HIS A 29 -2.12 -5.16 -15.25
CA HIS A 29 -1.01 -5.15 -16.20
C HIS A 29 0.29 -5.41 -15.44
N THR A 30 1.05 -6.40 -15.90
CA THR A 30 2.38 -6.68 -15.36
C THR A 30 3.41 -6.58 -16.46
N CYS A 31 4.59 -6.06 -16.15
CA CYS A 31 5.65 -5.91 -17.15
C CYS A 31 7.03 -6.27 -16.61
N ARG A 32 7.86 -6.73 -17.54
CA ARG A 32 9.29 -7.01 -17.32
C ARG A 32 10.09 -5.73 -17.44
N HIS A 33 11.28 -5.72 -16.83
CA HIS A 33 12.25 -4.69 -17.13
C HIS A 33 13.12 -5.08 -18.32
N ILE A 34 13.33 -4.16 -19.27
CA ILE A 34 14.12 -4.44 -20.48
C ILE A 34 15.56 -4.87 -20.17
N SER A 35 16.15 -4.34 -19.09
CA SER A 35 17.50 -4.70 -18.66
C SER A 35 17.57 -6.01 -17.86
N GLN A 36 16.44 -6.68 -17.61
CA GLN A 36 16.36 -7.94 -16.86
C GLN A 36 15.58 -9.00 -17.66
N PRO A 37 16.05 -9.38 -18.86
CA PRO A 37 15.29 -10.25 -19.76
C PRO A 37 15.05 -11.67 -19.22
N LYS A 38 15.86 -12.09 -18.23
CA LYS A 38 15.74 -13.40 -17.58
C LYS A 38 14.82 -13.39 -16.36
N LEU A 39 14.42 -12.22 -15.84
CA LEU A 39 13.46 -12.12 -14.77
C LEU A 39 12.04 -12.03 -15.35
N ASP A 40 11.08 -12.60 -14.65
CA ASP A 40 9.65 -12.37 -14.92
C ASP A 40 9.24 -10.92 -14.61
N SER A 41 7.93 -10.64 -14.60
CA SER A 41 7.42 -9.32 -14.24
C SER A 41 8.03 -8.81 -12.92
N VAL A 42 8.37 -7.53 -12.92
CA VAL A 42 8.95 -6.77 -11.79
C VAL A 42 8.13 -5.52 -11.46
N ARG A 43 7.08 -5.25 -12.25
CA ARG A 43 6.16 -4.13 -12.10
C ARG A 43 4.74 -4.63 -12.30
N THR A 44 3.84 -4.12 -11.48
CA THR A 44 2.41 -4.37 -11.59
C THR A 44 1.64 -3.08 -11.43
N HIS A 45 0.65 -2.92 -12.28
CA HIS A 45 -0.44 -1.97 -12.11
C HIS A 45 -1.73 -2.77 -12.03
N LEU A 46 -2.47 -2.60 -10.94
CA LEU A 46 -3.71 -3.31 -10.69
C LEU A 46 -4.78 -2.34 -10.22
N SER A 47 -5.98 -2.53 -10.73
CA SER A 47 -7.15 -1.71 -10.49
C SER A 47 -8.31 -2.59 -10.09
N LEU A 48 -8.97 -2.24 -8.98
CA LEU A 48 -10.11 -2.97 -8.43
C LEU A 48 -11.32 -2.04 -8.35
N SER A 49 -12.45 -2.49 -8.88
CA SER A 49 -13.74 -1.80 -8.75
C SER A 49 -14.67 -2.62 -7.86
N TYR A 50 -15.37 -1.95 -6.96
CA TYR A 50 -16.35 -2.55 -6.04
C TYR A 50 -17.77 -2.08 -6.36
N ALA A 51 -18.06 -1.89 -7.65
CA ALA A 51 -19.26 -1.18 -8.12
C ALA A 51 -20.59 -1.81 -7.70
N ASP A 52 -20.64 -3.11 -7.40
CA ASP A 52 -21.86 -3.74 -6.87
C ASP A 52 -22.21 -3.24 -5.46
N HIS A 53 -21.20 -2.80 -4.70
CA HIS A 53 -21.38 -2.21 -3.37
C HIS A 53 -21.43 -0.68 -3.42
N ASP A 54 -20.42 -0.06 -4.03
CA ASP A 54 -20.33 1.39 -4.20
C ASP A 54 -19.64 1.70 -5.53
N PRO A 55 -20.31 2.37 -6.49
CA PRO A 55 -19.73 2.72 -7.79
C PRO A 55 -18.57 3.72 -7.71
N SER A 56 -18.43 4.44 -6.59
CA SER A 56 -17.32 5.37 -6.33
C SER A 56 -16.11 4.70 -5.67
N LEU A 57 -16.28 3.49 -5.12
CA LEU A 57 -15.21 2.75 -4.45
C LEU A 57 -14.30 2.08 -5.49
N TYR A 58 -13.07 2.57 -5.54
CA TYR A 58 -12.05 2.11 -6.47
C TYR A 58 -10.67 2.09 -5.82
N VAL A 59 -9.87 1.08 -6.14
CA VAL A 59 -8.52 0.92 -5.61
C VAL A 59 -7.52 0.80 -6.76
N THR A 60 -6.38 1.49 -6.60
CA THR A 60 -5.23 1.32 -7.49
C THR A 60 -4.04 0.82 -6.69
N LEU A 61 -3.35 -0.16 -7.25
CA LEU A 61 -2.09 -0.69 -6.76
C LEU A 61 -1.04 -0.49 -7.86
N HIS A 62 0.07 0.12 -7.49
CA HIS A 62 1.22 0.25 -8.36
C HIS A 62 2.48 -0.18 -7.62
N THR A 63 3.17 -1.16 -8.17
CA THR A 63 4.42 -1.67 -7.62
C THR A 63 5.50 -1.64 -8.69
N ASN A 64 6.71 -1.29 -8.27
CA ASN A 64 7.88 -1.26 -9.12
C ASN A 64 9.12 -1.71 -8.34
N HIS A 65 9.47 -2.98 -8.47
CA HIS A 65 10.65 -3.57 -7.83
C HIS A 65 11.95 -3.32 -8.63
N PHE A 66 11.94 -2.33 -9.52
CA PHE A 66 13.09 -1.96 -10.32
C PHE A 66 13.33 -0.45 -10.33
N HIS A 67 13.17 0.19 -9.17
CA HIS A 67 13.65 1.57 -8.94
C HIS A 67 15.14 1.56 -8.60
N ARG A 68 15.94 2.35 -9.33
CA ARG A 68 17.42 2.33 -9.22
C ARG A 68 18.04 3.70 -8.93
N TRP A 69 17.21 4.70 -8.65
CA TRP A 69 17.64 6.10 -8.55
C TRP A 69 17.77 6.60 -7.10
N GLY A 70 17.96 5.68 -6.14
CA GLY A 70 18.09 6.00 -4.71
C GLY A 70 16.78 6.38 -4.03
N VAL A 71 16.87 6.71 -2.74
CA VAL A 71 15.71 6.86 -1.84
C VAL A 71 14.94 8.18 -1.97
N LYS A 72 15.56 9.25 -2.49
CA LYS A 72 14.99 10.62 -2.51
C LYS A 72 13.60 10.72 -3.16
N TYR A 73 13.31 9.87 -4.13
CA TYR A 73 12.02 9.77 -4.83
C TYR A 73 11.55 8.32 -4.89
N ALA A 74 11.95 7.50 -3.92
CA ALA A 74 11.34 6.20 -3.72
C ALA A 74 10.02 6.42 -2.97
N ASP A 75 8.95 5.82 -3.47
CA ASP A 75 7.62 5.92 -2.87
C ASP A 75 7.18 4.55 -2.37
N SER A 76 6.68 4.53 -1.15
CA SER A 76 5.96 3.40 -0.57
C SER A 76 4.94 3.91 0.43
N TYR A 77 3.67 3.84 0.06
CA TYR A 77 2.58 4.36 0.87
C TYR A 77 1.25 3.66 0.59
N LEU A 78 0.35 3.74 1.57
CA LEU A 78 -1.07 3.51 1.45
C LEU A 78 -1.78 4.85 1.62
N LYS A 79 -2.74 5.16 0.75
CA LYS A 79 -3.58 6.35 0.88
C LYS A 79 -5.05 5.96 0.75
N ILE A 80 -5.85 6.39 1.71
CA ILE A 80 -7.30 6.14 1.76
C ILE A 80 -7.99 7.50 1.78
N GLU A 81 -8.81 7.76 0.78
CA GLU A 81 -9.58 9.00 0.65
C GLU A 81 -11.07 8.66 0.76
N GLY A 82 -11.77 9.42 1.60
CA GLY A 82 -13.21 9.34 1.78
C GLY A 82 -13.84 10.72 1.74
N ASP A 83 -15.15 10.75 1.98
CA ASP A 83 -15.96 11.96 2.01
C ASP A 83 -15.60 12.92 3.16
N ASN A 84 -15.14 12.39 4.29
CA ASN A 84 -14.87 13.13 5.52
C ASN A 84 -13.37 13.41 5.76
N GLY A 85 -12.49 12.90 4.91
CA GLY A 85 -11.05 13.10 5.06
C GLY A 85 -10.20 12.09 4.30
N VAL A 86 -8.90 12.20 4.54
CA VAL A 86 -7.86 11.39 3.92
C VAL A 86 -6.85 10.94 4.96
N LEU A 87 -6.40 9.70 4.82
CA LEU A 87 -5.33 9.11 5.60
C LEU A 87 -4.21 8.67 4.66
N ARG A 88 -2.97 8.96 5.03
CA ARG A 88 -1.76 8.51 4.32
C ARG A 88 -0.82 7.81 5.29
N ALA A 89 -0.50 6.55 5.00
CA ALA A 89 0.51 5.78 5.70
C ALA A 89 1.73 5.62 4.81
N GLN A 90 2.91 6.07 5.24
CA GLN A 90 4.19 5.76 4.59
C GLN A 90 4.75 4.47 5.18
N MET A 91 5.20 3.56 4.31
CA MET A 91 5.82 2.29 4.70
C MET A 91 7.34 2.41 4.56
N GLY A 92 7.96 3.01 5.56
CA GLY A 92 9.38 3.34 5.60
C GLY A 92 10.32 2.15 5.45
N LEU A 93 9.98 1.01 6.05
CA LEU A 93 10.78 -0.23 5.92
C LEU A 93 10.94 -0.69 4.47
N GLN A 94 10.05 -0.30 3.57
CA GLN A 94 10.13 -0.63 2.15
C GLN A 94 10.99 0.35 1.34
N LEU A 95 11.23 1.54 1.88
CA LEU A 95 12.06 2.57 1.26
C LEU A 95 13.54 2.35 1.56
N GLU A 96 13.86 2.11 2.83
CA GLU A 96 15.23 1.88 3.27
C GLU A 96 15.26 0.95 4.48
N TYR A 97 15.90 -0.21 4.30
CA TYR A 97 16.08 -1.18 5.37
C TYR A 97 17.33 -0.82 6.20
N GLY A 98 17.14 -0.27 7.40
CA GLY A 98 18.25 0.15 8.27
C GLY A 98 17.78 0.60 9.65
N ASP A 99 18.73 1.08 10.48
CA ASP A 99 18.49 1.50 11.88
C ASP A 99 17.68 2.80 12.04
N GLN A 100 17.28 3.43 10.93
CA GLN A 100 16.47 4.65 10.99
C GLN A 100 15.01 4.29 11.32
N LYS A 101 14.65 4.52 12.58
CA LYS A 101 13.34 4.26 13.18
C LYS A 101 12.21 5.18 12.68
N ASP A 102 12.49 6.08 11.74
CA ASP A 102 11.70 7.29 11.52
C ASP A 102 11.18 7.44 10.08
N GLN A 103 10.81 6.35 9.42
CA GLN A 103 10.23 6.43 8.06
C GLN A 103 8.78 5.94 7.95
N ASP A 104 8.27 5.23 8.96
CA ASP A 104 6.84 4.91 9.03
C ASP A 104 6.10 6.11 9.59
N HIS A 105 5.23 6.70 8.78
CA HIS A 105 4.39 7.84 9.18
C HIS A 105 2.95 7.50 8.91
N LEU A 106 2.07 7.94 9.80
CA LEU A 106 0.64 7.91 9.58
C LEU A 106 0.11 9.32 9.76
N GLU A 107 -0.48 9.87 8.70
CA GLU A 107 -1.00 11.23 8.71
C GLU A 107 -2.48 11.22 8.34
N LEU A 108 -3.24 12.12 8.97
CA LEU A 108 -4.66 12.31 8.77
C LEU A 108 -4.96 13.78 8.44
N CYS A 109 -5.88 14.00 7.52
CA CYS A 109 -6.50 15.30 7.26
C CYS A 109 -8.01 15.12 7.10
N THR A 110 -8.81 15.74 7.96
CA THR A 110 -10.28 15.76 7.88
C THR A 110 -10.79 17.09 7.35
N ASN A 111 -12.05 17.16 6.94
CA ASN A 111 -12.63 18.36 6.31
C ASN A 111 -12.55 19.62 7.19
N ASP A 112 -12.65 19.47 8.51
CA ASP A 112 -12.55 20.55 9.50
C ASP A 112 -11.12 21.06 9.71
N MET A 113 -10.10 20.34 9.22
CA MET A 113 -8.70 20.72 9.38
C MET A 113 -8.22 21.74 8.36
N ASN A 114 -9.04 22.07 7.35
CA ASN A 114 -8.73 23.02 6.28
C ASN A 114 -7.40 22.71 5.56
N GLY A 115 -7.17 21.44 5.23
CA GLY A 115 -5.98 20.97 4.51
C GLY A 115 -4.73 20.80 5.37
N ARG A 116 -4.82 20.97 6.68
CA ARG A 116 -3.72 20.65 7.60
C ARG A 116 -3.68 19.14 7.86
N TRP A 117 -2.47 18.60 7.90
CA TRP A 117 -2.21 17.20 8.25
C TRP A 117 -1.77 17.10 9.70
N VAL A 118 -2.22 16.06 10.39
CA VAL A 118 -1.73 15.69 11.72
C VAL A 118 -1.15 14.29 11.68
N GLU A 119 0.00 14.14 12.32
CA GLU A 119 0.64 12.86 12.50
C GLU A 119 -0.04 12.08 13.64
N ILE A 120 -0.30 10.81 13.38
CA ILE A 120 -0.87 9.86 14.32
C ILE A 120 0.29 8.97 14.81
N PRO A 121 0.63 9.01 16.13
CA PRO A 121 1.73 8.22 16.66
C PRO A 121 1.52 6.72 16.44
N LEU A 122 2.46 6.09 15.73
CA LEU A 122 2.48 4.64 15.53
C LEU A 122 3.06 3.91 16.74
N LYS A 123 2.55 2.71 17.02
CA LYS A 123 3.05 1.81 18.06
C LYS A 123 3.53 0.52 17.43
N GLY A 124 4.75 0.11 17.76
CA GLY A 124 5.43 -0.99 17.09
C GLY A 124 6.02 -0.53 15.76
N ASN A 125 7.21 -1.03 15.43
CA ASN A 125 7.91 -0.67 14.19
C ASN A 125 8.80 -1.79 13.66
N ARG A 126 8.64 -3.02 14.19
CA ARG A 126 9.43 -4.17 13.76
C ARG A 126 8.53 -5.33 13.38
N PHE A 127 9.10 -6.23 12.58
CA PHE A 127 8.47 -7.47 12.14
C PHE A 127 7.76 -8.26 13.26
N PRO A 128 8.28 -8.36 14.50
CA PRO A 128 7.55 -9.03 15.59
C PRO A 128 6.24 -8.34 15.97
N ASP A 129 6.18 -7.00 15.88
CA ASP A 129 4.99 -6.22 16.24
C ASP A 129 3.85 -6.42 15.23
N SER A 130 4.17 -6.69 13.95
CA SER A 130 3.16 -6.88 12.91
C SER A 130 2.38 -8.20 13.02
N PHE A 131 2.89 -9.17 13.79
CA PHE A 131 2.19 -10.43 14.06
C PHE A 131 1.15 -10.32 15.18
N LEU A 132 1.14 -9.22 15.95
CA LEU A 132 0.17 -9.02 17.03
C LEU A 132 -1.28 -8.93 16.56
N GLY A 133 -1.55 -8.65 15.28
CA GLY A 133 -2.91 -8.67 14.74
C GLY A 133 -3.28 -10.06 14.21
N PRO A 134 -2.72 -10.48 13.05
CA PRO A 134 -3.12 -11.71 12.38
C PRO A 134 -2.81 -12.99 13.15
N MET A 135 -1.83 -12.95 14.06
CA MET A 135 -1.44 -14.09 14.90
C MET A 135 -1.81 -13.91 16.38
N ALA A 136 -2.41 -12.80 16.79
CA ALA A 136 -3.10 -12.80 18.08
C ALA A 136 -4.39 -13.60 17.92
N SER A 137 -4.35 -14.83 18.40
CA SER A 137 -5.56 -15.57 18.72
C SER A 137 -6.30 -14.81 19.82
N VAL A 138 -7.34 -14.06 19.45
CA VAL A 138 -8.40 -13.64 20.37
C VAL A 138 -9.63 -14.46 20.05
#